data_AF-A0A975MRX0-F1
#
_entry.id   AF-A0A975MRX0-F1
#
_cell.length_a   1.000
_cell.length_b   1.000
_cell.length_c   1.000
_cell.angle_alpha   90.00
_cell.angle_beta   90.00
_cell.angle_gamma   90.00
#
_symmetry.space_group_name_H-M   'P 1'
#
loop_
_entity.id
_entity.type
_entity.pdbx_description
1 polymer ?
#
loop_
_entity_poly.entity_id
_entity_poly.type
_entity_poly.pdbx_seq_one_letter_code
_entity_poly.pdbx_strand_id
1 'polypeptide(L)'
;MIEQLGRELANYCKIEPVLWERQPLKANHHFQNPVNIPAPHTTDIAIVILWLRLGVFLPAPTFLGAKTGRVVTGTEWEFEDAFNANQEQGAPELLVYRKTAASLVIVGDESEQRNIQKKLVDDFIARWFVNKDDGNFRAASHCFSGPTEFEEMLYTHLRALLLQRIGNPADLNSVHWHKGSPFRGLESFDTEHAQIFFGRRRIRNDIRDAIYQQIKLGRSILMVMGASGSGKSSLVKAGLIPDLMLPGMLPNVGLVRWVVMRPKGEPMTALHNALLASTALPELAQSLSQLINAAPPQLAVIVSDGLAAVSRAAQLAEPWVSRLILVVDQFEEIFDTTINSEVRDAFIASLAALALKGDVLIIATMRSDFYPLLEQMPALVSITAGPGRFLLLPPDDAEIGEIILGPAQEAGLVFETQPETQGALNEKLRQDAAAEPGILPLLEFTLYKAVFSPDGSKLAIVDFNYTVHLLNAKTMAELLVMKGSHAGYIRSIAFSGAGHRLITASED
;
A
#
# COMPACT_ATOMS: atom_id res chain seq x y z
N MET A 1 0.62 -7.51 2.24
CA MET A 1 -0.26 -8.32 3.10
C MET A 1 0.37 -8.87 4.40
N ILE A 2 1.26 -9.88 4.38
CA ILE A 2 1.68 -10.60 5.61
C ILE A 2 2.32 -9.68 6.66
N GLU A 3 3.17 -8.74 6.25
CA GLU A 3 3.78 -7.75 7.16
C GLU A 3 2.76 -6.78 7.77
N GLN A 4 1.62 -6.54 7.10
CA GLN A 4 0.53 -5.75 7.66
C GLN A 4 -0.17 -6.53 8.78
N LEU A 5 -0.50 -7.81 8.55
CA LEU A 5 -1.03 -8.69 9.61
C LEU A 5 -0.03 -8.83 10.77
N GLY A 6 1.27 -8.91 10.44
CA GLY A 6 2.33 -9.00 11.43
C GLY A 6 2.46 -7.72 12.27
N ARG A 7 2.14 -6.55 11.71
CA ARG A 7 2.07 -5.29 12.46
C ARG A 7 0.79 -5.20 13.29
N GLU A 8 -0.35 -5.54 12.70
CA GLU A 8 -1.67 -5.55 13.36
C GLU A 8 -1.67 -6.46 14.59
N LEU A 9 -1.03 -7.63 14.49
CA LEU A 9 -1.02 -8.65 15.55
C LEU A 9 0.32 -8.73 16.30
N ALA A 10 1.21 -7.74 16.14
CA ALA A 10 2.58 -7.77 16.66
C ALA A 10 2.68 -8.03 18.17
N ASN A 11 1.67 -7.59 18.92
CA ASN A 11 1.61 -7.74 20.38
C ASN A 11 1.09 -9.10 20.84
N TYR A 12 0.55 -9.92 19.93
CA TYR A 12 -0.13 -11.17 20.25
C TYR A 12 0.57 -12.38 19.64
N CYS A 13 1.07 -12.24 18.41
CA CYS A 13 1.76 -13.31 17.71
C CYS A 13 2.85 -12.77 16.78
N LYS A 14 3.88 -13.58 16.56
CA LYS A 14 4.87 -13.34 15.53
C LYS A 14 4.47 -14.15 14.29
N ILE A 15 4.25 -13.47 13.17
CA ILE A 15 3.95 -14.14 11.89
C ILE A 15 5.26 -14.33 11.13
N GLU A 16 5.66 -15.58 10.92
CA GLU A 16 6.86 -15.94 10.16
C GLU A 16 6.48 -16.66 8.85
N PRO A 17 6.52 -15.97 7.69
CA PRO A 17 6.19 -16.61 6.42
C PRO A 17 7.32 -17.55 5.98
N VAL A 18 6.99 -18.83 5.80
CA VAL A 18 7.87 -19.81 5.17
C VAL A 18 7.60 -19.83 3.66
N LEU A 19 8.41 -19.08 2.90
CA LEU A 19 8.35 -19.05 1.44
C LEU A 19 9.60 -19.74 0.87
N TRP A 20 9.42 -20.92 0.27
CA TRP A 20 10.53 -21.74 -0.24
C TRP A 20 11.38 -21.00 -1.28
N GLU A 21 10.78 -20.10 -2.07
CA GLU A 21 11.45 -19.25 -3.07
C GLU A 21 12.52 -18.34 -2.46
N ARG A 22 12.46 -18.12 -1.14
CA ARG A 22 13.37 -17.25 -0.39
C ARG A 22 14.38 -18.03 0.46
N GLN A 23 14.28 -19.36 0.50
CA GLN A 23 15.18 -20.21 1.28
C GLN A 23 16.41 -20.63 0.44
N PRO A 24 17.63 -20.56 0.99
CA PRO A 24 18.82 -21.03 0.29
C PRO A 24 18.81 -22.56 0.17
N LEU A 25 18.51 -23.08 -1.02
CA LEU A 25 18.50 -24.52 -1.29
C LEU A 25 19.93 -25.05 -1.46
N LYS A 26 20.37 -25.94 -0.55
CA LYS A 26 21.66 -26.61 -0.64
C LYS A 26 21.57 -27.76 -1.64
N ALA A 27 22.44 -27.74 -2.65
CA ALA A 27 22.45 -28.72 -3.75
C ALA A 27 22.78 -30.18 -3.31
N ASN A 28 23.36 -30.37 -2.14
CA ASN A 28 23.63 -31.71 -1.58
C ASN A 28 22.42 -32.35 -0.88
N HIS A 29 21.27 -31.66 -0.86
CA HIS A 29 20.01 -32.18 -0.34
C HIS A 29 18.91 -32.01 -1.40
N HIS A 30 17.93 -32.91 -1.40
CA HIS A 30 16.74 -32.74 -2.24
C HIS A 30 15.99 -31.46 -1.83
N PHE A 31 15.32 -30.78 -2.77
CA PHE A 31 14.61 -29.52 -2.45
C PHE A 31 13.54 -29.72 -1.37
N GLN A 32 12.88 -30.87 -1.36
CA GLN A 32 11.88 -31.27 -0.36
C GLN A 32 12.47 -31.75 0.99
N ASN A 33 13.80 -31.69 1.18
CA ASN A 33 14.41 -32.09 2.43
C ASN A 33 14.21 -30.99 3.51
N PRO A 34 13.89 -31.34 4.78
CA PRO A 34 13.74 -30.37 5.88
C PRO A 34 14.95 -29.44 6.10
N VAL A 35 16.14 -29.84 5.67
CA VAL A 35 17.35 -28.99 5.68
C VAL A 35 17.23 -27.80 4.73
N ASN A 36 16.43 -27.94 3.67
CA ASN A 36 16.21 -26.93 2.62
C ASN A 36 14.88 -26.18 2.81
N ILE A 37 13.79 -26.90 3.10
CA ILE A 37 12.45 -26.33 3.27
C ILE A 37 11.83 -26.96 4.53
N PRO A 38 11.44 -26.17 5.55
CA PRO A 38 10.72 -26.70 6.70
C PRO A 38 9.48 -27.50 6.26
N ALA A 39 9.27 -28.65 6.89
CA ALA A 39 8.14 -29.50 6.53
C ALA A 39 6.81 -28.84 6.93
N PRO A 40 5.74 -28.93 6.12
CA PRO A 40 4.46 -28.29 6.44
C PRO A 40 3.87 -28.64 7.81
N HIS A 41 4.07 -29.86 8.32
CA HIS A 41 3.61 -30.23 9.65
C HIS A 41 4.26 -29.42 10.80
N THR A 42 5.34 -28.68 10.55
CA THR A 42 5.98 -27.82 11.57
C THR A 42 5.39 -26.41 11.61
N THR A 43 4.38 -26.09 10.79
CA THR A 43 3.76 -24.75 10.77
C THR A 43 2.38 -24.75 11.45
N ASP A 44 1.89 -23.56 11.79
CA ASP A 44 0.55 -23.38 12.33
C ASP A 44 -0.53 -23.37 11.24
N ILE A 45 -0.19 -22.83 10.07
CA ILE A 45 -1.08 -22.67 8.91
C ILE A 45 -0.30 -23.07 7.66
N ALA A 46 -0.95 -23.82 6.78
CA ALA A 46 -0.43 -24.23 5.49
C ALA A 46 -1.34 -23.71 4.37
N ILE A 47 -0.78 -22.94 3.44
CA ILE A 47 -1.51 -22.36 2.31
C ILE A 47 -1.09 -23.08 1.02
N VAL A 48 -2.06 -23.67 0.33
CA VAL A 48 -1.85 -24.35 -0.95
C VAL A 48 -2.50 -23.55 -2.07
N ILE A 49 -1.70 -23.12 -3.05
CA ILE A 49 -2.17 -22.32 -4.19
C ILE A 49 -2.05 -23.16 -5.46
N LEU A 50 -3.17 -23.36 -6.15
CA LEU A 50 -3.28 -24.20 -7.34
C LEU A 50 -3.71 -23.36 -8.55
N TRP A 51 -3.09 -23.62 -9.71
CA TRP A 51 -3.55 -23.05 -10.99
C TRP A 51 -3.48 -24.07 -12.11
N LEU A 52 -2.32 -24.19 -12.79
CA LEU A 52 -2.13 -25.06 -13.95
C LEU A 52 -1.01 -26.09 -13.77
N ARG A 53 -0.32 -26.06 -12.63
CA ARG A 53 0.84 -26.89 -12.36
C ARG A 53 0.80 -27.45 -10.94
N LEU A 54 1.08 -28.74 -10.81
CA LEU A 54 1.20 -29.46 -9.53
C LEU A 54 2.65 -29.81 -9.19
N GLY A 55 3.56 -29.68 -10.17
CA GLY A 55 4.99 -29.89 -9.99
C GLY A 55 5.49 -31.19 -10.62
N VAL A 56 6.73 -31.55 -10.28
CA VAL A 56 7.39 -32.78 -10.74
C VAL A 56 7.23 -33.86 -9.67
N PHE A 57 7.13 -35.12 -10.09
CA PHE A 57 7.11 -36.26 -9.18
C PHE A 57 8.40 -36.34 -8.36
N LEU A 58 8.25 -36.59 -7.07
CA LEU A 58 9.36 -36.75 -6.15
C LEU A 58 9.95 -38.17 -6.24
N PRO A 59 11.25 -38.35 -5.94
CA PRO A 59 11.89 -39.64 -6.01
C PRO A 59 11.40 -40.58 -4.90
N ALA A 60 10.94 -41.77 -5.30
CA ALA A 60 10.62 -42.86 -4.41
C ALA A 60 11.89 -43.64 -4.01
N PRO A 61 11.92 -44.28 -2.83
CA PRO A 61 10.87 -44.33 -1.80
C PRO A 61 10.89 -43.15 -0.82
N THR A 62 11.80 -42.20 -1.00
CA THR A 62 12.11 -41.15 -0.01
C THR A 62 10.94 -40.19 0.27
N PHE A 63 10.16 -39.84 -0.76
CA PHE A 63 9.07 -38.86 -0.64
C PHE A 63 7.75 -39.42 -1.17
N LEU A 64 7.27 -40.50 -0.54
CA LEU A 64 5.92 -40.99 -0.80
C LEU A 64 4.89 -40.10 -0.09
N GLY A 65 3.69 -40.00 -0.67
CA GLY A 65 2.59 -39.24 -0.08
C GLY A 65 2.27 -39.78 1.32
N ALA A 66 2.28 -38.91 2.33
CA ALA A 66 2.13 -39.29 3.73
C ALA A 66 0.80 -40.01 4.00
N LYS A 67 -0.25 -39.71 3.21
CA LYS A 67 -1.57 -40.32 3.36
C LYS A 67 -1.82 -41.44 2.36
N THR A 68 -1.40 -41.25 1.11
CA THR A 68 -1.73 -42.16 0.01
C THR A 68 -0.68 -43.24 -0.21
N GLY A 69 0.55 -43.06 0.28
CA GLY A 69 1.69 -43.94 0.02
C GLY A 69 2.14 -43.96 -1.43
N ARG A 70 1.67 -43.02 -2.26
CA ARG A 70 1.93 -42.98 -3.71
C ARG A 70 3.18 -42.17 -4.02
N VAL A 71 3.71 -42.37 -5.23
CA VAL A 71 4.63 -41.40 -5.84
C VAL A 71 3.81 -40.14 -6.15
N VAL A 72 4.22 -39.02 -5.56
CA VAL A 72 3.48 -37.75 -5.55
C VAL A 72 4.37 -36.62 -6.05
N THR A 73 3.78 -35.50 -6.47
CA THR A 73 4.55 -34.28 -6.74
C THR A 73 4.95 -33.57 -5.44
N GLY A 74 5.84 -32.57 -5.54
CA GLY A 74 6.19 -31.67 -4.42
C GLY A 74 4.97 -31.11 -3.70
N THR A 75 4.05 -30.49 -4.44
CA THR A 75 2.82 -29.91 -3.89
C THR A 75 1.89 -30.96 -3.29
N GLU A 76 1.77 -32.15 -3.90
CA GLU A 76 0.98 -33.24 -3.33
C GLU A 76 1.59 -33.74 -2.01
N TRP A 77 2.91 -33.87 -1.94
CA TRP A 77 3.60 -34.29 -0.72
C TRP A 77 3.40 -33.28 0.41
N GLU A 78 3.56 -31.98 0.12
CA GLU A 78 3.35 -30.91 1.11
C GLU A 78 1.92 -30.87 1.62
N PHE A 79 0.94 -31.01 0.70
CA PHE A 79 -0.46 -31.09 1.07
C PHE A 79 -0.76 -32.31 1.94
N GLU A 80 -0.27 -33.50 1.56
CA GLU A 80 -0.53 -34.73 2.31
C GLU A 80 0.14 -34.73 3.69
N ASP A 81 1.35 -34.17 3.82
CA ASP A 81 2.05 -33.99 5.09
C ASP A 81 1.24 -33.08 6.04
N ALA A 82 0.86 -31.89 5.57
CA ALA A 82 0.04 -30.95 6.33
C ALA A 82 -1.32 -31.56 6.70
N PHE A 83 -1.99 -32.21 5.74
CA PHE A 83 -3.32 -32.80 5.94
C PHE A 83 -3.28 -33.94 6.98
N ASN A 84 -2.26 -34.81 6.92
CA ASN A 84 -2.14 -35.90 7.87
C ASN A 84 -1.82 -35.38 9.28
N ALA A 85 -0.92 -34.40 9.40
CA ALA A 85 -0.61 -33.75 10.67
C ALA A 85 -1.84 -33.07 11.28
N ASN A 86 -2.65 -32.37 10.48
CA ASN A 86 -3.89 -31.74 10.97
C ASN A 86 -4.88 -32.77 11.54
N GLN A 87 -5.05 -33.91 10.86
CA GLN A 87 -5.93 -34.99 11.32
C GLN A 87 -5.47 -35.64 12.63
N GLU A 88 -4.15 -35.68 12.88
CA GLU A 88 -3.57 -36.30 14.08
C GLU A 88 -3.42 -35.32 15.24
N GLN A 89 -3.07 -34.06 14.96
CA GLN A 89 -2.58 -33.08 15.94
C GLN A 89 -3.40 -31.77 15.95
N GLY A 90 -4.30 -31.57 14.99
CA GLY A 90 -5.09 -30.35 14.84
C GLY A 90 -4.37 -29.18 14.15
N ALA A 91 -3.11 -29.36 13.74
CA ALA A 91 -2.31 -28.35 13.03
C ALA A 91 -1.42 -29.01 11.95
N PRO A 92 -1.04 -28.28 10.87
CA PRO A 92 -1.45 -26.92 10.53
C PRO A 92 -2.91 -26.82 10.10
N GLU A 93 -3.54 -25.64 10.17
CA GLU A 93 -4.79 -25.40 9.44
C GLU A 93 -4.51 -25.26 7.95
N LEU A 94 -5.26 -25.99 7.10
CA LEU A 94 -5.05 -26.00 5.65
C LEU A 94 -6.03 -25.06 4.94
N LEU A 95 -5.48 -24.09 4.20
CA LEU A 95 -6.23 -23.25 3.27
C LEU A 95 -5.82 -23.56 1.84
N VAL A 96 -6.79 -23.83 0.98
CA VAL A 96 -6.55 -24.21 -0.43
C VAL A 96 -7.22 -23.21 -1.36
N TYR A 97 -6.43 -22.62 -2.26
CA TYR A 97 -6.87 -21.61 -3.21
C TYR A 97 -6.62 -22.06 -4.65
N ARG A 98 -7.62 -21.90 -5.52
CA ARG A 98 -7.58 -22.30 -6.92
C ARG A 98 -7.80 -21.10 -7.83
N LYS A 99 -6.83 -20.81 -8.70
CA LYS A 99 -6.99 -19.78 -9.73
C LYS A 99 -7.85 -20.31 -10.88
N THR A 100 -8.93 -19.60 -11.23
CA THR A 100 -9.89 -19.99 -12.27
C THR A 100 -9.68 -19.26 -13.60
N ALA A 101 -8.84 -18.23 -13.63
CA ALA A 101 -8.57 -17.46 -14.84
C ALA A 101 -8.09 -18.33 -16.01
N ALA A 102 -8.70 -18.09 -17.18
CA ALA A 102 -8.32 -18.73 -18.44
C ALA A 102 -6.88 -18.38 -18.79
N SER A 103 -6.20 -19.31 -19.47
CA SER A 103 -4.81 -19.11 -19.85
C SER A 103 -4.63 -19.04 -21.35
N LEU A 104 -3.74 -18.15 -21.79
CA LEU A 104 -3.41 -17.98 -23.21
C LEU A 104 -2.88 -19.30 -23.78
N VAL A 105 -3.43 -19.68 -24.93
CA VAL A 105 -3.04 -20.89 -25.66
C VAL A 105 -1.68 -20.64 -26.31
N ILE A 106 -0.68 -21.44 -25.94
CA ILE A 106 0.65 -21.46 -26.56
C ILE A 106 0.71 -22.76 -27.37
N VAL A 107 1.15 -22.69 -28.63
CA VAL A 107 1.26 -23.85 -29.54
C VAL A 107 2.71 -24.35 -29.54
N GLY A 108 2.95 -25.65 -29.31
CA GLY A 108 4.28 -26.28 -29.26
C GLY A 108 4.42 -27.34 -28.15
N ASP A 109 5.60 -27.91 -27.93
CA ASP A 109 5.88 -28.94 -26.90
C ASP A 109 5.51 -28.49 -25.47
N GLU A 110 5.65 -27.19 -25.19
CA GLU A 110 5.21 -26.57 -23.93
C GLU A 110 3.70 -26.75 -23.68
N SER A 111 2.89 -26.90 -24.74
CA SER A 111 1.44 -27.11 -24.66
C SER A 111 1.09 -28.51 -24.15
N GLU A 112 1.84 -29.54 -24.56
CA GLU A 112 1.60 -30.92 -24.14
C GLU A 112 1.96 -31.11 -22.66
N GLN A 113 3.14 -30.63 -22.26
CA GLN A 113 3.59 -30.68 -20.87
C GLN A 113 2.65 -29.91 -19.93
N ARG A 114 2.10 -28.80 -20.42
CA ARG A 114 1.10 -28.00 -19.70
C ARG A 114 -0.23 -28.73 -19.55
N ASN A 115 -0.69 -29.43 -20.59
CA ASN A 115 -1.92 -30.23 -20.53
C ASN A 115 -1.78 -31.38 -19.52
N ILE A 116 -0.61 -32.02 -19.47
CA ILE A 116 -0.29 -33.05 -18.46
C ILE A 116 -0.37 -32.46 -17.04
N GLN A 117 0.25 -31.30 -16.82
CA GLN A 117 0.24 -30.63 -15.51
C GLN A 117 -1.16 -30.18 -15.09
N LYS A 118 -1.95 -29.64 -16.02
CA LYS A 118 -3.35 -29.29 -15.77
C LYS A 118 -4.17 -30.51 -15.38
N LYS A 119 -3.99 -31.63 -16.09
CA LYS A 119 -4.65 -32.89 -15.76
C LYS A 119 -4.28 -33.40 -14.36
N LEU A 120 -3.02 -33.28 -13.96
CA LEU A 120 -2.60 -33.61 -12.58
C LEU A 120 -3.31 -32.75 -11.54
N VAL A 121 -3.47 -31.44 -11.78
CA VAL A 121 -4.23 -30.56 -10.89
C VAL A 121 -5.71 -30.97 -10.83
N ASP A 122 -6.33 -31.25 -11.97
CA ASP A 122 -7.73 -31.68 -12.02
C ASP A 122 -7.94 -33.03 -11.31
N ASP A 123 -7.04 -34.00 -11.52
CA ASP A 123 -7.04 -35.30 -10.84
C ASP A 123 -6.81 -35.18 -9.32
N PHE A 124 -5.97 -34.23 -8.90
CA PHE A 124 -5.74 -33.90 -7.49
C PHE A 124 -7.02 -33.32 -6.85
N ILE A 125 -7.65 -32.35 -7.51
CA ILE A 125 -8.90 -31.74 -7.03
C ILE A 125 -10.00 -32.80 -6.93
N ALA A 126 -10.18 -33.62 -7.96
CA ALA A 126 -11.19 -34.67 -7.98
C ALA A 126 -10.97 -35.71 -6.86
N ARG A 127 -9.72 -35.95 -6.45
CA ARG A 127 -9.39 -36.92 -5.40
C ARG A 127 -9.69 -36.41 -4.00
N TRP A 128 -9.38 -35.14 -3.73
CA TRP A 128 -9.36 -34.59 -2.37
C TRP A 128 -10.58 -33.73 -2.05
N PHE A 129 -11.16 -33.07 -3.06
CA PHE A 129 -12.19 -32.06 -2.86
C PHE A 129 -13.53 -32.44 -3.49
N VAL A 130 -13.62 -33.54 -4.25
CA VAL A 130 -14.86 -34.03 -4.87
C VAL A 130 -15.16 -35.45 -4.40
N ASN A 131 -16.42 -35.72 -4.09
CA ASN A 131 -16.92 -37.04 -3.72
C ASN A 131 -17.18 -37.88 -4.98
N LYS A 132 -16.70 -39.12 -4.98
CA LYS A 132 -16.72 -40.00 -6.16
C LYS A 132 -18.11 -40.52 -6.51
N ASP A 133 -19.03 -40.51 -5.55
CA ASP A 133 -20.33 -41.17 -5.69
C ASP A 133 -21.43 -40.22 -6.22
N ASP A 134 -21.32 -38.91 -6.00
CA ASP A 134 -22.34 -37.91 -6.34
C ASP A 134 -21.81 -36.60 -6.96
N GLY A 135 -20.48 -36.41 -7.02
CA GLY A 135 -19.86 -35.19 -7.55
C GLY A 135 -19.93 -33.99 -6.61
N ASN A 136 -20.41 -34.15 -5.37
CA ASN A 136 -20.45 -33.09 -4.37
C ASN A 136 -19.07 -32.80 -3.77
N PHE A 137 -18.86 -31.58 -3.26
CA PHE A 137 -17.57 -31.21 -2.68
C PHE A 137 -17.33 -31.87 -1.31
N ARG A 138 -16.22 -32.59 -1.16
CA ARG A 138 -15.78 -33.28 0.07
C ARG A 138 -15.01 -32.36 1.04
N ALA A 139 -14.35 -31.34 0.51
CA ALA A 139 -13.56 -30.37 1.27
C ALA A 139 -13.66 -28.99 0.62
N ALA A 140 -13.52 -27.94 1.43
CA ALA A 140 -13.60 -26.56 0.94
C ALA A 140 -12.31 -26.17 0.18
N SER A 141 -12.49 -25.43 -0.91
CA SER A 141 -11.41 -24.73 -1.62
C SER A 141 -11.94 -23.39 -2.10
N HIS A 142 -11.11 -22.36 -2.07
CA HIS A 142 -11.51 -21.02 -2.51
C HIS A 142 -11.05 -20.74 -3.94
N CYS A 143 -11.91 -20.16 -4.76
CA CYS A 143 -11.61 -19.83 -6.15
C CYS A 143 -11.32 -18.34 -6.31
N PHE A 144 -10.35 -17.97 -7.14
CA PHE A 144 -10.02 -16.57 -7.45
C PHE A 144 -9.62 -16.40 -8.92
N SER A 145 -9.84 -15.22 -9.48
CA SER A 145 -9.53 -14.89 -10.88
C SER A 145 -8.21 -14.13 -11.04
N GLY A 146 -7.91 -13.20 -10.13
CA GLY A 146 -6.77 -12.29 -10.21
C GLY A 146 -5.98 -12.12 -8.91
N PRO A 147 -4.78 -11.50 -8.96
CA PRO A 147 -3.93 -11.31 -7.79
C PRO A 147 -4.56 -10.46 -6.67
N THR A 148 -5.29 -9.39 -7.03
CA THR A 148 -5.94 -8.50 -6.05
C THR A 148 -7.02 -9.22 -5.26
N GLU A 149 -7.93 -9.91 -5.95
CA GLU A 149 -8.97 -10.74 -5.33
C GLU A 149 -8.36 -11.81 -4.42
N PHE A 150 -7.26 -12.43 -4.84
CA PHE A 150 -6.53 -13.39 -4.02
C PHE A 150 -5.94 -12.76 -2.76
N GLU A 151 -5.29 -11.60 -2.87
CA GLU A 151 -4.69 -10.91 -1.72
C GLU A 151 -5.74 -10.50 -0.68
N GLU A 152 -6.87 -9.94 -1.12
CA GLU A 152 -7.99 -9.54 -0.24
C GLU A 152 -8.60 -10.75 0.49
N MET A 153 -8.83 -11.83 -0.25
CA MET A 153 -9.37 -13.07 0.29
C MET A 153 -8.41 -13.74 1.28
N LEU A 154 -7.12 -13.82 0.92
CA LEU A 154 -6.09 -14.39 1.78
C LEU A 154 -5.92 -13.56 3.06
N TYR A 155 -5.91 -12.23 2.96
CA TYR A 155 -5.84 -11.35 4.13
C TYR A 155 -7.02 -11.62 5.08
N THR A 156 -8.23 -11.65 4.55
CA THR A 156 -9.46 -11.86 5.33
C THR A 156 -9.44 -13.22 6.04
N HIS A 157 -9.09 -14.29 5.32
CA HIS A 157 -9.06 -15.64 5.89
C HIS A 157 -7.95 -15.79 6.93
N LEU A 158 -6.72 -15.35 6.63
CA LEU A 158 -5.61 -15.43 7.58
C LEU A 158 -5.88 -14.63 8.84
N ARG A 159 -6.43 -13.42 8.69
CA ARG A 159 -6.82 -12.59 9.82
C ARG A 159 -7.82 -13.32 10.71
N ALA A 160 -8.88 -13.88 10.14
CA ALA A 160 -9.89 -14.61 10.90
C ALA A 160 -9.31 -15.81 11.66
N LEU A 161 -8.45 -16.62 11.02
CA LEU A 161 -7.81 -17.77 11.66
C LEU A 161 -6.86 -17.35 12.80
N LEU A 162 -6.03 -16.32 12.56
CA LEU A 162 -5.11 -15.82 13.57
C LEU A 162 -5.86 -15.25 14.78
N LEU A 163 -6.95 -14.50 14.55
CA LEU A 163 -7.80 -14.00 15.63
C LEU A 163 -8.48 -15.12 16.42
N GLN A 164 -8.94 -16.17 15.74
CA GLN A 164 -9.50 -17.35 16.40
C GLN A 164 -8.46 -18.05 17.28
N ARG A 165 -7.20 -18.10 16.85
CA ARG A 165 -6.09 -18.68 17.62
C ARG A 165 -5.65 -17.83 18.81
N ILE A 166 -5.63 -16.51 18.67
CA ILE A 166 -5.21 -15.58 19.73
C ILE A 166 -6.23 -15.57 20.87
N GLY A 167 -7.53 -15.70 20.55
CA GLY A 167 -8.61 -15.69 21.54
C GLY A 167 -8.98 -14.28 22.01
N ASN A 168 -10.30 -14.03 22.09
CA ASN A 168 -10.98 -12.79 22.51
C ASN A 168 -10.57 -11.48 21.75
N PRO A 169 -11.30 -11.09 20.69
CA PRO A 169 -11.00 -9.88 19.91
C PRO A 169 -11.21 -8.56 20.68
N ALA A 170 -11.78 -8.59 21.89
CA ALA A 170 -12.02 -7.40 22.70
C ALA A 170 -10.73 -6.76 23.26
N ASP A 171 -9.65 -7.53 23.41
CA ASP A 171 -8.36 -7.04 23.91
C ASP A 171 -7.41 -6.56 22.78
N LEU A 172 -7.84 -6.57 21.51
CA LEU A 172 -7.06 -6.15 20.32
C LEU A 172 -6.87 -4.63 20.17
N ASN A 173 -7.34 -3.82 21.12
CA ASN A 173 -7.16 -2.37 21.11
C ASN A 173 -5.73 -2.00 21.56
N SER A 174 -4.69 -2.55 20.92
CA SER A 174 -3.36 -1.95 21.06
C SER A 174 -3.32 -0.67 20.26
N VAL A 175 -3.35 0.46 20.95
CA VAL A 175 -3.14 1.78 20.35
C VAL A 175 -1.71 1.80 19.79
N HIS A 176 -1.58 2.04 18.48
CA HIS A 176 -0.31 2.12 17.76
C HIS A 176 0.03 3.56 17.33
N TRP A 177 -0.96 4.45 17.31
CA TRP A 177 -0.80 5.88 17.07
C TRP A 177 -0.93 6.69 18.36
N HIS A 178 0.15 7.35 18.76
CA HIS A 178 0.18 8.23 19.94
C HIS A 178 0.57 9.68 19.60
N LYS A 179 0.78 10.01 18.32
CA LYS A 179 1.35 11.29 17.87
C LYS A 179 0.27 12.26 17.39
N GLY A 180 -0.54 12.76 18.31
CA GLY A 180 -1.62 13.70 17.99
C GLY A 180 -2.81 13.04 17.29
N SER A 181 -3.60 13.83 16.56
CA SER A 181 -4.80 13.30 15.88
C SER A 181 -4.43 12.32 14.75
N PRO A 182 -5.15 11.19 14.60
CA PRO A 182 -4.96 10.28 13.47
C PRO A 182 -5.57 10.80 12.16
N PHE A 183 -6.37 11.88 12.23
CA PHE A 183 -6.89 12.59 11.06
C PHE A 183 -6.09 13.86 10.85
N ARG A 184 -5.89 14.29 9.60
CA ARG A 184 -4.99 15.41 9.26
C ARG A 184 -5.72 16.66 8.80
N GLY A 185 -7.05 16.59 8.66
CA GLY A 185 -7.83 17.73 8.21
C GLY A 185 -7.47 18.11 6.78
N LEU A 186 -7.13 19.39 6.57
CA LEU A 186 -6.76 19.89 5.25
C LEU A 186 -5.27 19.69 4.91
N GLU A 187 -4.48 19.17 5.85
CA GLU A 187 -3.07 18.87 5.62
C GLU A 187 -2.91 17.55 4.86
N SER A 188 -1.88 17.46 4.01
CA SER A 188 -1.52 16.18 3.40
C SER A 188 -0.88 15.25 4.41
N PHE A 189 -1.15 13.95 4.32
CA PHE A 189 -0.39 12.95 5.06
C PHE A 189 1.03 12.86 4.49
N ASP A 190 2.04 13.08 5.34
CA ASP A 190 3.46 12.85 5.01
C ASP A 190 3.91 11.41 5.35
N THR A 191 5.16 11.06 4.98
CA THR A 191 5.74 9.71 5.14
C THR A 191 5.66 9.17 6.57
N GLU A 192 5.75 10.02 7.60
CA GLU A 192 5.62 9.62 9.01
C GLU A 192 4.20 9.19 9.41
N HIS A 193 3.20 9.56 8.62
CA HIS A 193 1.80 9.21 8.83
C HIS A 193 1.39 7.93 8.11
N ALA A 194 2.34 7.17 7.55
CA ALA A 194 2.06 5.93 6.80
C ALA A 194 1.20 4.92 7.57
N GLN A 195 1.36 4.86 8.90
CA GLN A 195 0.61 3.95 9.76
C GLN A 195 -0.86 4.34 9.96
N ILE A 196 -1.22 5.60 9.69
CA ILE A 196 -2.60 6.11 9.76
C ILE A 196 -3.16 6.45 8.36
N PHE A 197 -2.56 5.94 7.28
CA PHE A 197 -3.01 6.17 5.91
C PHE A 197 -3.74 4.93 5.33
N PHE A 198 -5.07 5.00 5.24
CA PHE A 198 -5.95 3.88 4.87
C PHE A 198 -6.84 4.15 3.65
N GLY A 199 -7.52 3.10 3.16
CA GLY A 199 -8.53 3.19 2.10
C GLY A 199 -8.02 3.41 0.69
N ARG A 200 -6.70 3.36 0.45
CA ARG A 200 -6.13 3.47 -0.91
C ARG A 200 -5.24 2.29 -1.28
N ARG A 201 -5.47 1.13 -0.68
CA ARG A 201 -4.61 -0.06 -0.84
C ARG A 201 -4.57 -0.55 -2.29
N ARG A 202 -5.74 -0.73 -2.91
CA ARG A 202 -5.85 -1.17 -4.31
C ARG A 202 -5.13 -0.20 -5.26
N ILE A 203 -5.39 1.09 -5.09
CA ILE A 203 -4.75 2.14 -5.88
C ILE A 203 -3.21 2.14 -5.72
N ARG A 204 -2.68 1.92 -4.51
CA ARG A 204 -1.23 1.80 -4.29
C ARG A 204 -0.64 0.62 -5.07
N ASN A 205 -1.31 -0.52 -5.05
CA ASN A 205 -0.91 -1.70 -5.82
C ASN A 205 -0.96 -1.43 -7.34
N ASP A 206 -2.03 -0.83 -7.84
CA ASP A 206 -2.20 -0.50 -9.27
C ASP A 206 -1.10 0.48 -9.74
N ILE A 207 -0.79 1.49 -8.92
CA ILE A 207 0.30 2.45 -9.19
C ILE A 207 1.66 1.74 -9.18
N ARG A 208 1.91 0.85 -8.22
CA ARG A 208 3.15 0.08 -8.17
C ARG A 208 3.33 -0.77 -9.43
N ASP A 209 2.27 -1.44 -9.88
CA ASP A 209 2.29 -2.20 -11.13
C ASP A 209 2.58 -1.32 -12.33
N ALA A 210 1.97 -0.13 -12.39
CA ALA A 210 2.25 0.87 -13.42
C ALA A 210 3.73 1.34 -13.40
N ILE A 211 4.31 1.57 -12.22
CA ILE A 211 5.73 1.89 -12.03
C ILE A 211 6.61 0.76 -12.56
N TYR A 212 6.33 -0.50 -12.23
CA TYR A 212 7.10 -1.63 -12.75
C TYR A 212 7.05 -1.72 -14.27
N GLN A 213 5.90 -1.49 -14.89
CA GLN A 213 5.78 -1.49 -16.35
C GLN A 213 6.58 -0.34 -16.98
N GLN A 214 6.54 0.85 -16.37
CA GLN A 214 7.32 2.00 -16.82
C GLN A 214 8.83 1.75 -16.74
N ILE A 215 9.31 1.19 -15.62
CA ILE A 215 10.73 0.81 -15.46
C ILE A 215 11.14 -0.20 -16.53
N LYS A 216 10.30 -1.20 -16.85
CA LYS A 216 10.57 -2.17 -17.93
C LYS A 216 10.65 -1.54 -19.31
N LEU A 217 9.93 -0.45 -19.55
CA LEU A 217 9.97 0.33 -20.79
C LEU A 217 11.16 1.31 -20.84
N GLY A 218 12.05 1.30 -19.84
CA GLY A 218 13.21 2.19 -19.77
C GLY A 218 12.84 3.64 -19.39
N ARG A 219 11.70 3.84 -18.72
CA ARG A 219 11.17 5.15 -18.36
C ARG A 219 10.80 5.14 -16.88
N SER A 220 11.56 5.80 -16.04
CA SER A 220 11.29 5.80 -14.59
C SER A 220 10.47 7.02 -14.18
N ILE A 221 9.27 7.16 -14.75
CA ILE A 221 8.35 8.27 -14.43
C ILE A 221 6.89 7.83 -14.40
N LEU A 222 6.14 8.36 -13.43
CA LEU A 222 4.69 8.22 -13.33
C LEU A 222 4.04 9.58 -13.02
N MET A 223 3.01 9.92 -13.77
CA MET A 223 2.15 11.09 -13.55
C MET A 223 0.83 10.66 -12.90
N VAL A 224 0.61 11.02 -11.64
CA VAL A 224 -0.63 10.79 -10.89
C VAL A 224 -1.55 12.00 -11.05
N MET A 225 -2.62 11.83 -11.82
CA MET A 225 -3.58 12.89 -12.15
C MET A 225 -4.87 12.71 -11.35
N GLY A 226 -5.57 13.78 -11.01
CA GLY A 226 -6.86 13.68 -10.32
C GLY A 226 -7.41 15.03 -9.86
N ALA A 227 -8.69 15.08 -9.47
CA ALA A 227 -9.33 16.30 -8.98
C ALA A 227 -8.62 16.91 -7.76
N SER A 228 -8.83 18.20 -7.51
CA SER A 228 -8.36 18.82 -6.26
C SER A 228 -8.97 18.12 -5.06
N GLY A 229 -8.19 17.91 -3.99
CA GLY A 229 -8.69 17.23 -2.79
C GLY A 229 -8.89 15.72 -2.90
N SER A 230 -8.56 15.07 -4.02
CA SER A 230 -8.71 13.60 -4.17
C SER A 230 -7.70 12.76 -3.36
N GLY A 231 -6.77 13.42 -2.65
CA GLY A 231 -5.76 12.78 -1.83
C GLY A 231 -4.45 12.43 -2.55
N LYS A 232 -4.17 13.00 -3.75
CA LYS A 232 -2.93 12.71 -4.53
C LYS A 232 -1.64 12.84 -3.71
N SER A 233 -1.45 13.97 -3.03
CA SER A 233 -0.23 14.23 -2.25
C SER A 233 -0.10 13.24 -1.08
N SER A 234 -1.19 12.99 -0.34
CA SER A 234 -1.24 12.00 0.74
C SER A 234 -0.96 10.58 0.24
N LEU A 235 -1.56 10.19 -0.89
CA LEU A 235 -1.35 8.89 -1.53
C LEU A 235 0.11 8.65 -1.88
N VAL A 236 0.77 9.63 -2.49
CA VAL A 236 2.18 9.48 -2.87
C VAL A 236 3.06 9.48 -1.62
N LYS A 237 2.89 10.45 -0.72
CA LYS A 237 3.79 10.66 0.41
C LYS A 237 3.63 9.62 1.53
N ALA A 238 2.40 9.37 2.00
CA ALA A 238 2.14 8.44 3.09
C ALA A 238 1.83 7.02 2.61
N GLY A 239 1.37 6.86 1.36
CA GLY A 239 1.11 5.56 0.77
C GLY A 239 2.32 4.98 0.02
N LEU A 240 2.70 5.61 -1.09
CA LEU A 240 3.65 5.04 -2.05
C LEU A 240 5.11 5.10 -1.60
N ILE A 241 5.60 6.23 -1.09
CA ILE A 241 7.01 6.33 -0.67
C ILE A 241 7.35 5.25 0.37
N PRO A 242 6.57 5.07 1.46
CA PRO A 242 6.86 4.02 2.44
C PRO A 242 6.83 2.62 1.86
N ASP A 243 5.90 2.32 0.93
CA ASP A 243 5.88 1.03 0.23
C ASP A 243 7.16 0.82 -0.57
N LEU A 244 7.51 1.79 -1.42
CA LEU A 244 8.65 1.66 -2.33
C LEU A 244 10.00 1.61 -1.60
N MET A 245 10.07 2.07 -0.35
CA MET A 245 11.23 1.94 0.53
C MET A 245 11.39 0.53 1.12
N LEU A 246 10.36 -0.31 1.11
CA LEU A 246 10.46 -1.69 1.60
C LEU A 246 11.35 -2.54 0.69
N PRO A 247 12.19 -3.44 1.25
CA PRO A 247 13.03 -4.32 0.47
C PRO A 247 12.25 -5.13 -0.57
N GLY A 248 12.76 -5.18 -1.80
CA GLY A 248 12.14 -5.94 -2.90
C GLY A 248 10.96 -5.25 -3.60
N MET A 249 10.54 -4.06 -3.16
CA MET A 249 9.48 -3.30 -3.84
C MET A 249 9.95 -2.60 -5.12
N LEU A 250 11.27 -2.45 -5.34
CA LEU A 250 11.83 -2.01 -6.61
C LEU A 250 12.85 -3.05 -7.11
N PRO A 251 12.88 -3.32 -8.44
CA PRO A 251 13.71 -4.39 -8.97
C PRO A 251 15.19 -4.00 -8.91
N ASN A 252 16.04 -4.90 -8.41
CA ASN A 252 17.48 -4.73 -8.27
C ASN A 252 17.90 -3.52 -7.40
N VAL A 253 17.04 -3.05 -6.49
CA VAL A 253 17.34 -1.92 -5.60
C VAL A 253 17.66 -2.43 -4.20
N GLY A 254 18.88 -2.16 -3.71
CA GLY A 254 19.32 -2.49 -2.36
C GLY A 254 19.22 -1.31 -1.38
N LEU A 255 19.14 -0.08 -1.89
CA LEU A 255 18.98 1.12 -1.08
C LEU A 255 18.10 2.16 -1.79
N VAL A 256 17.14 2.71 -1.06
CA VAL A 256 16.24 3.76 -1.56
C VAL A 256 16.56 5.08 -0.89
N ARG A 257 16.82 6.11 -1.70
CA ARG A 257 16.81 7.53 -1.30
C ARG A 257 15.50 8.14 -1.75
N TRP A 258 15.02 9.19 -1.09
CA TRP A 258 13.79 9.86 -1.50
C TRP A 258 13.77 11.34 -1.15
N VAL A 259 13.04 12.11 -1.94
CA VAL A 259 12.73 13.51 -1.65
C VAL A 259 11.43 13.92 -2.31
N VAL A 260 10.75 14.89 -1.69
CA VAL A 260 9.59 15.56 -2.25
C VAL A 260 9.96 17.01 -2.54
N MET A 261 9.59 17.49 -3.72
CA MET A 261 9.72 18.89 -4.12
C MET A 261 8.40 19.44 -4.62
N ARG A 262 8.28 20.76 -4.61
CA ARG A 262 7.25 21.52 -5.33
C ARG A 262 7.93 22.50 -6.28
N PRO A 263 7.48 22.62 -7.54
CA PRO A 263 8.17 23.47 -8.50
C PRO A 263 7.76 24.95 -8.45
N LYS A 264 7.04 25.41 -7.42
CA LYS A 264 6.65 26.81 -7.24
C LYS A 264 7.81 27.81 -7.38
N GLY A 265 7.58 28.87 -8.17
CA GLY A 265 8.51 30.00 -8.28
C GLY A 265 9.71 29.70 -9.16
N GLU A 266 10.77 29.09 -8.60
CA GLU A 266 12.01 28.76 -9.31
C GLU A 266 12.20 27.22 -9.42
N PRO A 267 11.63 26.54 -10.45
CA PRO A 267 11.63 25.09 -10.54
C PRO A 267 13.03 24.45 -10.52
N MET A 268 14.00 25.08 -11.20
CA MET A 268 15.38 24.58 -11.24
C MET A 268 16.05 24.69 -9.87
N THR A 269 15.91 25.82 -9.18
CA THR A 269 16.43 26.01 -7.82
C THR A 269 15.79 25.01 -6.86
N ALA A 270 14.47 24.80 -6.96
CA ALA A 270 13.75 23.82 -6.17
C ALA A 270 14.25 22.37 -6.41
N LEU A 271 14.54 22.00 -7.66
CA LEU A 271 15.12 20.70 -8.01
C LEU A 271 16.52 20.52 -7.41
N HIS A 272 17.39 21.53 -7.54
CA HIS A 272 18.74 21.47 -6.95
C HIS A 272 18.68 21.30 -5.43
N ASN A 273 17.85 22.08 -4.75
CA ASN A 273 17.67 21.99 -3.30
C ASN A 273 17.11 20.63 -2.88
N ALA A 274 16.18 20.07 -3.65
CA ALA A 274 15.62 18.74 -3.39
C ALA A 274 16.67 17.64 -3.54
N LEU A 275 17.49 17.68 -4.59
CA LEU A 275 18.57 16.71 -4.77
C LEU A 275 19.59 16.73 -3.62
N LEU A 276 19.81 17.91 -3.01
CA LEU A 276 20.72 18.10 -1.87
C LEU A 276 20.08 17.87 -0.50
N ALA A 277 18.79 17.51 -0.44
CA ALA A 277 18.13 17.20 0.83
C ALA A 277 18.82 16.02 1.52
N SER A 278 18.78 15.98 2.86
CA SER A 278 19.45 14.95 3.67
C SER A 278 18.98 13.52 3.36
N THR A 279 17.75 13.35 2.87
CA THR A 279 17.16 12.06 2.48
C THR A 279 17.43 11.68 1.02
N ALA A 280 17.98 12.61 0.22
CA ALA A 280 18.34 12.43 -1.18
C ALA A 280 19.84 12.16 -1.35
N LEU A 281 20.58 13.15 -1.87
CA LEU A 281 22.00 13.04 -2.26
C LEU A 281 22.78 14.27 -1.75
N PRO A 282 22.87 14.48 -0.42
CA PRO A 282 23.62 15.62 0.15
C PRO A 282 25.10 15.61 -0.24
N GLU A 283 25.66 14.44 -0.57
CA GLU A 283 27.05 14.26 -1.03
C GLU A 283 27.34 14.97 -2.35
N LEU A 284 26.30 15.33 -3.13
CA LEU A 284 26.43 16.03 -4.40
C LEU A 284 26.61 17.55 -4.26
N ALA A 285 26.65 18.11 -3.05
CA ALA A 285 26.70 19.57 -2.82
C ALA A 285 27.83 20.27 -3.59
N GLN A 286 29.03 19.68 -3.62
CA GLN A 286 30.17 20.26 -4.34
C GLN A 286 30.01 20.14 -5.86
N SER A 287 29.56 19.00 -6.38
CA SER A 287 29.41 18.77 -7.82
C SER A 287 28.26 19.56 -8.43
N LEU A 288 27.13 19.68 -7.71
CA LEU A 288 25.96 20.44 -8.17
C LEU A 288 26.17 21.96 -8.07
N SER A 289 26.88 22.45 -7.06
CA SER A 289 27.16 23.90 -6.95
C SER A 289 28.03 24.45 -8.09
N GLN A 290 28.91 23.64 -8.66
CA GLN A 290 29.72 24.02 -9.84
C GLN A 290 28.92 24.07 -11.14
N LEU A 291 27.67 23.59 -11.12
CA LEU A 291 26.89 23.21 -12.29
C LEU A 291 25.44 23.68 -12.17
N ILE A 292 25.19 24.79 -11.48
CA ILE A 292 23.86 25.42 -11.33
C ILE A 292 23.18 25.68 -12.69
N ASN A 293 23.98 25.82 -13.76
CA ASN A 293 23.53 26.01 -15.15
C ASN A 293 23.79 24.78 -16.06
N ALA A 294 23.99 23.59 -15.50
CA ALA A 294 24.28 22.39 -16.29
C ALA A 294 23.13 22.07 -17.25
N ALA A 295 23.51 21.58 -18.43
CA ALA A 295 22.54 21.07 -19.38
C ALA A 295 21.83 19.83 -18.80
N PRO A 296 20.55 19.60 -19.11
CA PRO A 296 19.77 18.47 -18.58
C PRO A 296 20.45 17.09 -18.64
N PRO A 297 21.18 16.70 -19.70
CA PRO A 297 21.88 15.41 -19.74
C PRO A 297 23.04 15.31 -18.73
N GLN A 298 23.71 16.43 -18.44
CA GLN A 298 24.82 16.47 -17.47
C GLN A 298 24.30 16.26 -16.05
N LEU A 299 23.16 16.86 -15.70
CA LEU A 299 22.51 16.65 -14.40
C LEU A 299 22.23 15.15 -14.16
N ALA A 300 21.68 14.46 -15.17
CA ALA A 300 21.38 13.04 -15.05
C ALA A 300 22.63 12.17 -14.85
N VAL A 301 23.76 12.53 -15.46
CA VAL A 301 25.05 11.85 -15.25
C VAL A 301 25.54 12.04 -13.82
N ILE A 302 25.52 13.26 -13.30
CA ILE A 302 25.98 13.57 -11.93
C ILE A 302 25.14 12.84 -10.88
N VAL A 303 23.83 12.82 -11.05
CA VAL A 303 22.92 12.12 -10.13
C VAL A 303 23.17 10.61 -10.17
N SER A 304 23.39 10.04 -11.35
CA SER A 304 23.74 8.62 -11.55
C SER A 304 25.08 8.27 -10.89
N ASP A 305 26.11 9.09 -11.07
CA ASP A 305 27.42 8.89 -10.44
C ASP A 305 27.34 9.01 -8.90
N GLY A 306 26.52 9.95 -8.40
CA GLY A 306 26.22 10.09 -6.98
C GLY A 306 25.56 8.83 -6.40
N LEU A 307 24.52 8.30 -7.07
CA LEU A 307 23.86 7.06 -6.66
C LEU A 307 24.79 5.84 -6.72
N ALA A 308 25.69 5.78 -7.70
CA ALA A 308 26.71 4.75 -7.77
C ALA A 308 27.71 4.87 -6.61
N ALA A 309 28.09 6.09 -6.21
CA ALA A 309 28.94 6.32 -5.04
C ALA A 309 28.24 5.92 -3.73
N VAL A 310 26.95 6.24 -3.58
CA VAL A 310 26.12 5.81 -2.45
C VAL A 310 26.04 4.28 -2.39
N SER A 311 25.88 3.61 -3.53
CA SER A 311 25.85 2.14 -3.61
C SER A 311 27.16 1.51 -3.12
N ARG A 312 28.31 2.08 -3.51
CA ARG A 312 29.63 1.66 -3.05
C ARG A 312 29.83 1.92 -1.56
N ALA A 313 29.43 3.10 -1.06
CA ALA A 313 29.54 3.45 0.35
C ALA A 313 28.69 2.53 1.24
N ALA A 314 27.52 2.13 0.76
CA ALA A 314 26.65 1.16 1.42
C ALA A 314 27.07 -0.31 1.23
N GLN A 315 28.17 -0.57 0.50
CA GLN A 315 28.71 -1.91 0.22
C GLN A 315 27.67 -2.87 -0.38
N LEU A 316 26.81 -2.36 -1.27
CA LEU A 316 25.82 -3.17 -1.96
C LEU A 316 26.51 -4.19 -2.87
N ALA A 317 26.18 -5.47 -2.72
CA ALA A 317 26.65 -6.51 -3.63
C ALA A 317 25.98 -6.37 -5.00
N GLU A 318 26.68 -6.70 -6.09
CA GLU A 318 26.02 -6.80 -7.38
C GLU A 318 24.91 -7.89 -7.36
N PRO A 319 23.75 -7.69 -8.01
CA PRO A 319 23.37 -6.59 -8.91
C PRO A 319 22.63 -5.42 -8.21
N TRP A 320 22.69 -5.31 -6.89
CA TRP A 320 21.91 -4.35 -6.12
C TRP A 320 22.45 -2.92 -6.24
N VAL A 321 21.58 -1.98 -6.60
CA VAL A 321 21.93 -0.56 -6.75
C VAL A 321 21.13 0.34 -5.81
N SER A 322 21.59 1.57 -5.64
CA SER A 322 20.82 2.63 -5.00
C SER A 322 19.93 3.33 -6.02
N ARG A 323 18.70 3.67 -5.64
CA ARG A 323 17.75 4.42 -6.47
C ARG A 323 17.18 5.60 -5.71
N LEU A 324 16.99 6.73 -6.38
CA LEU A 324 16.32 7.91 -5.84
C LEU A 324 14.84 7.93 -6.26
N ILE A 325 13.94 8.14 -5.32
CA ILE A 325 12.53 8.48 -5.59
C ILE A 325 12.39 10.01 -5.48
N LEU A 326 12.13 10.67 -6.61
CA LEU A 326 11.86 12.10 -6.67
C LEU A 326 10.37 12.33 -6.85
N VAL A 327 9.72 12.87 -5.83
CA VAL A 327 8.32 13.27 -5.93
C VAL A 327 8.22 14.73 -6.32
N VAL A 328 7.52 15.02 -7.42
CA VAL A 328 7.18 16.38 -7.83
C VAL A 328 5.70 16.62 -7.51
N ASP A 329 5.45 17.10 -6.30
CA ASP A 329 4.09 17.41 -5.81
C ASP A 329 3.61 18.72 -6.44
N GLN A 330 2.32 18.79 -6.78
CA GLN A 330 1.70 19.93 -7.49
C GLN A 330 2.48 20.35 -8.75
N PHE A 331 2.70 19.39 -9.66
CA PHE A 331 3.40 19.60 -10.91
C PHE A 331 2.82 20.77 -11.72
N GLU A 332 1.51 21.01 -11.63
CA GLU A 332 0.84 22.10 -12.32
C GLU A 332 1.40 23.50 -12.02
N GLU A 333 2.11 23.69 -10.91
CA GLU A 333 2.73 24.98 -10.58
C GLU A 333 3.76 25.44 -11.63
N ILE A 334 4.29 24.55 -12.47
CA ILE A 334 5.18 24.95 -13.58
C ILE A 334 4.47 25.75 -14.67
N PHE A 335 3.14 25.71 -14.70
CA PHE A 335 2.34 26.42 -15.71
C PHE A 335 2.00 27.85 -15.27
N ASP A 336 2.48 28.29 -14.10
CA ASP A 336 2.38 29.67 -13.66
C ASP A 336 3.02 30.61 -14.70
N THR A 337 2.31 31.68 -15.06
CA THR A 337 2.73 32.64 -16.08
C THR A 337 3.93 33.47 -15.68
N THR A 338 4.28 33.49 -14.39
CA THR A 338 5.48 34.16 -13.86
C THR A 338 6.77 33.38 -14.16
N ILE A 339 6.67 32.09 -14.51
CA ILE A 339 7.83 31.24 -14.81
C ILE A 339 8.24 31.44 -16.28
N ASN A 340 9.51 31.80 -16.49
CA ASN A 340 10.10 31.91 -17.84
C ASN A 340 10.02 30.56 -18.58
N SER A 341 9.59 30.58 -19.85
CA SER A 341 9.50 29.37 -20.69
C SER A 341 10.82 28.62 -20.82
N GLU A 342 11.95 29.31 -20.91
CA GLU A 342 13.27 28.67 -20.99
C GLU A 342 13.61 27.90 -19.70
N VAL A 343 13.28 28.48 -18.54
CA VAL A 343 13.48 27.83 -17.23
C VAL A 343 12.56 26.62 -17.08
N ARG A 344 11.30 26.75 -17.50
CA ARG A 344 10.33 25.66 -17.51
C ARG A 344 10.79 24.51 -18.40
N ASP A 345 11.24 24.81 -19.61
CA ASP A 345 11.70 23.81 -20.57
C ASP A 345 12.98 23.11 -20.10
N ALA A 346 13.90 23.85 -19.48
CA ALA A 346 15.10 23.28 -18.85
C ALA A 346 14.75 22.33 -17.69
N PHE A 347 13.78 22.71 -16.84
CA PHE A 347 13.29 21.86 -15.76
C PHE A 347 12.66 20.57 -16.29
N ILE A 348 11.79 20.67 -17.29
CA ILE A 348 11.16 19.51 -17.94
C ILE A 348 12.19 18.58 -18.56
N ALA A 349 13.14 19.14 -19.31
CA ALA A 349 14.21 18.37 -19.93
C ALA A 349 15.08 17.67 -18.87
N SER A 350 15.28 18.29 -17.71
CA SER A 350 16.02 17.70 -16.57
C SER A 350 15.28 16.51 -15.99
N LEU A 351 13.97 16.62 -15.73
CA LEU A 351 13.16 15.49 -15.29
C LEU A 351 13.14 14.35 -16.32
N ALA A 352 13.02 14.67 -17.60
CA ALA A 352 13.04 13.67 -18.67
C ALA A 352 14.38 12.93 -18.73
N ALA A 353 15.50 13.65 -18.62
CA ALA A 353 16.84 13.06 -18.62
C ALA A 353 17.04 12.12 -17.41
N LEU A 354 16.59 12.52 -16.21
CA LEU A 354 16.66 11.70 -15.00
C LEU A 354 15.81 10.43 -15.12
N ALA A 355 14.57 10.55 -15.61
CA ALA A 355 13.67 9.41 -15.79
C ALA A 355 14.17 8.39 -16.83
N LEU A 356 14.78 8.87 -17.92
CA LEU A 356 15.32 8.01 -18.98
C LEU A 356 16.64 7.34 -18.59
N LYS A 357 17.41 7.92 -17.66
CA LYS A 357 18.62 7.28 -17.12
C LYS A 357 18.29 6.02 -16.32
N GLY A 358 17.14 6.00 -15.64
CA GLY A 358 16.60 4.84 -14.92
C GLY A 358 17.01 4.73 -13.44
N ASP A 359 17.95 5.55 -12.97
CA ASP A 359 18.42 5.57 -11.57
C ASP A 359 17.53 6.43 -10.66
N VAL A 360 16.67 7.26 -11.25
CA VAL A 360 15.72 8.12 -10.54
C VAL A 360 14.30 7.76 -10.96
N LEU A 361 13.48 7.35 -9.99
CA LEU A 361 12.04 7.16 -10.16
C LEU A 361 11.33 8.48 -9.85
N ILE A 362 10.71 9.08 -10.86
CA ILE A 362 9.96 10.32 -10.71
C ILE A 362 8.48 10.01 -10.53
N ILE A 363 7.87 10.51 -9.46
CA ILE A 363 6.41 10.45 -9.24
C ILE A 363 5.91 11.89 -9.19
N ALA A 364 5.22 12.32 -10.23
CA ALA A 364 4.64 13.66 -10.29
C ALA A 364 3.14 13.59 -9.98
N THR A 365 2.62 14.52 -9.19
CA THR A 365 1.17 14.66 -8.99
C THR A 365 0.68 15.90 -9.72
N MET A 366 -0.43 15.80 -10.45
CA MET A 366 -1.01 16.93 -11.16
C MET A 366 -2.53 16.96 -11.04
N ARG A 367 -3.14 18.13 -11.07
CA ARG A 367 -4.60 18.19 -11.27
C ARG A 367 -4.99 17.89 -12.72
N SER A 368 -6.11 17.21 -12.91
CA SER A 368 -6.55 16.75 -14.24
C SER A 368 -6.91 17.89 -15.21
N ASP A 369 -7.28 19.07 -14.71
CA ASP A 369 -7.60 20.26 -15.51
C ASP A 369 -6.38 20.88 -16.22
N PHE A 370 -5.16 20.54 -15.78
CA PHE A 370 -3.91 20.96 -16.44
C PHE A 370 -3.43 20.00 -17.53
N TYR A 371 -4.16 18.90 -17.77
CA TYR A 371 -3.80 17.92 -18.80
C TYR A 371 -3.60 18.52 -20.21
N PRO A 372 -4.43 19.46 -20.71
CA PRO A 372 -4.21 20.08 -22.02
C PRO A 372 -2.89 20.85 -22.14
N LEU A 373 -2.32 21.33 -21.02
CA LEU A 373 -1.03 22.00 -20.99
C LEU A 373 0.12 20.98 -21.00
N LEU A 374 -0.06 19.84 -20.33
CA LEU A 374 0.89 18.73 -20.40
C LEU A 374 1.01 18.17 -21.84
N GLU A 375 -0.08 18.12 -22.60
CA GLU A 375 -0.05 17.65 -24.01
C GLU A 375 0.82 18.53 -24.93
N GLN A 376 1.06 19.78 -24.54
CA GLN A 376 1.93 20.70 -25.27
C GLN A 376 3.42 20.49 -24.98
N MET A 377 3.78 19.47 -24.19
CA MET A 377 5.14 19.18 -23.74
C MET A 377 5.63 17.82 -24.27
N PRO A 378 6.20 17.75 -25.49
CA PRO A 378 6.59 16.48 -26.14
C PRO A 378 7.55 15.62 -25.31
N ALA A 379 8.46 16.25 -24.57
CA ALA A 379 9.43 15.57 -23.71
C ALA A 379 8.76 14.74 -22.61
N LEU A 380 7.65 15.23 -22.03
CA LEU A 380 6.91 14.51 -20.99
C LEU A 380 5.84 13.59 -21.57
N VAL A 381 5.19 13.99 -22.67
CA VAL A 381 4.15 13.18 -23.31
C VAL A 381 4.68 11.81 -23.70
N SER A 382 5.87 11.78 -24.31
CA SER A 382 6.49 10.54 -24.78
C SER A 382 6.86 9.59 -23.63
N ILE A 383 7.42 10.11 -22.53
CA ILE A 383 7.88 9.29 -21.40
C ILE A 383 6.76 8.91 -20.42
N THR A 384 5.67 9.68 -20.35
CA THR A 384 4.50 9.38 -19.49
C THR A 384 3.41 8.58 -20.22
N ALA A 385 3.61 8.22 -21.49
CA ALA A 385 2.59 7.48 -22.24
C ALA A 385 2.28 6.09 -21.64
N GLY A 386 1.06 5.59 -21.88
CA GLY A 386 0.61 4.28 -21.42
C GLY A 386 0.55 4.20 -19.89
N PRO A 387 1.25 3.25 -19.24
CA PRO A 387 1.21 3.11 -17.78
C PRO A 387 1.89 4.26 -17.03
N GLY A 388 2.48 5.24 -17.74
CA GLY A 388 3.13 6.40 -17.13
C GLY A 388 2.15 7.49 -16.68
N ARG A 389 0.85 7.29 -16.91
CA ARG A 389 -0.23 8.16 -16.42
C ARG A 389 -1.22 7.34 -15.63
N PHE A 390 -1.47 7.77 -14.40
CA PHE A 390 -2.44 7.16 -13.50
C PHE A 390 -3.52 8.18 -13.14
N LEU A 391 -4.79 7.86 -13.42
CA LEU A 391 -5.91 8.71 -13.04
C LEU A 391 -6.44 8.27 -11.67
N LEU A 392 -6.17 9.07 -10.65
CA LEU A 392 -6.73 8.93 -9.30
C LEU A 392 -8.17 9.44 -9.26
N LEU A 393 -9.10 8.50 -9.13
CA LEU A 393 -10.51 8.79 -8.92
C LEU A 393 -10.81 9.12 -7.44
N PRO A 394 -11.93 9.81 -7.16
CA PRO A 394 -12.45 9.93 -5.80
C PRO A 394 -12.58 8.56 -5.13
N PRO A 395 -12.47 8.48 -3.79
CA PRO A 395 -12.59 7.20 -3.11
C PRO A 395 -14.00 6.64 -3.24
N ASP A 396 -14.11 5.33 -3.38
CA ASP A 396 -15.40 4.64 -3.32
C ASP A 396 -15.87 4.43 -1.88
N ASP A 397 -17.07 3.89 -1.73
CA ASP A 397 -17.74 3.68 -0.44
C ASP A 397 -16.96 2.76 0.53
N ALA A 398 -16.24 1.77 0.01
CA ALA A 398 -15.39 0.89 0.81
C ALA A 398 -14.09 1.61 1.21
N GLU A 399 -13.48 2.33 0.27
CA GLU A 399 -12.30 3.16 0.52
C GLU A 399 -12.58 4.24 1.58
N ILE A 400 -13.74 4.91 1.53
CA ILE A 400 -14.19 5.88 2.55
C ILE A 400 -14.34 5.21 3.91
N GLY A 401 -14.92 4.00 3.97
CA GLY A 401 -15.04 3.24 5.22
C GLY A 401 -13.68 2.98 5.87
N GLU A 402 -12.69 2.56 5.08
CA GLU A 402 -11.32 2.36 5.57
C GLU A 402 -10.64 3.68 5.99
N ILE A 403 -10.86 4.78 5.26
CA ILE A 403 -10.33 6.12 5.60
C ILE A 403 -10.85 6.59 6.95
N ILE A 404 -12.10 6.28 7.31
CA ILE A 404 -12.70 6.66 8.59
C ILE A 404 -12.22 5.72 9.71
N LEU A 405 -12.32 4.40 9.49
CA LEU A 405 -12.14 3.40 10.54
C LEU A 405 -10.67 3.09 10.84
N GLY A 406 -9.83 3.00 9.81
CA GLY A 406 -8.43 2.60 9.96
C GLY A 406 -7.64 3.52 10.90
N PRO A 407 -7.57 4.84 10.64
CA PRO A 407 -6.84 5.77 11.50
C PRO A 407 -7.40 5.80 12.93
N ALA A 408 -8.73 5.69 13.08
CA ALA A 408 -9.39 5.63 14.37
C ALA A 408 -8.95 4.39 15.18
N GLN A 409 -8.93 3.21 14.55
CA GLN A 409 -8.49 1.96 15.19
C GLN A 409 -7.03 2.03 15.63
N GLU A 410 -6.14 2.55 14.79
CA GLU A 410 -4.73 2.74 15.14
C GLU A 410 -4.54 3.66 16.36
N ALA A 411 -5.43 4.63 16.54
CA ALA A 411 -5.44 5.54 17.68
C ALA A 411 -6.31 5.06 18.87
N GLY A 412 -6.94 3.88 18.78
CA GLY A 412 -7.86 3.36 19.81
C GLY A 412 -9.16 4.15 19.95
N LEU A 413 -9.57 4.90 18.92
CA LEU A 413 -10.81 5.66 18.90
C LEU A 413 -11.98 4.74 18.55
N VAL A 414 -13.07 4.88 19.30
CA VAL A 414 -14.31 4.14 19.08
C VAL A 414 -15.40 5.12 18.64
N PHE A 415 -16.08 4.79 17.54
CA PHE A 415 -17.22 5.56 17.08
C PHE A 415 -18.48 5.22 17.87
N GLU A 416 -19.28 6.23 18.14
CA GLU A 416 -20.54 6.06 18.85
C GLU A 416 -21.56 5.26 18.02
N THR A 417 -22.36 4.44 18.71
CA THR A 417 -23.49 3.70 18.14
C THR A 417 -24.78 4.13 18.83
N GLN A 418 -25.79 4.53 18.05
CA GLN A 418 -27.11 4.88 18.57
C GLN A 418 -27.91 3.62 18.92
N PRO A 419 -28.30 3.39 20.18
CA PRO A 419 -29.01 2.19 20.58
C PRO A 419 -30.41 2.05 19.95
N GLU A 420 -31.08 3.17 19.66
CA GLU A 420 -32.47 3.18 19.19
C GLU A 420 -32.62 2.97 17.67
N THR A 421 -31.63 3.39 16.89
CA THR A 421 -31.65 3.32 15.42
C THR A 421 -30.70 2.26 14.86
N GLN A 422 -29.87 1.63 15.72
CA GLN A 422 -28.72 0.80 15.35
C GLN A 422 -27.70 1.51 14.43
N GLY A 423 -27.81 2.83 14.25
CA GLY A 423 -26.93 3.60 13.38
C GLY A 423 -25.62 3.97 14.09
N ALA A 424 -24.48 3.62 13.49
CA ALA A 424 -23.16 4.02 13.99
C ALA A 424 -22.70 5.32 13.30
N LEU A 425 -22.06 6.23 14.06
CA LEU A 425 -21.62 7.54 13.54
C LEU A 425 -20.68 7.40 12.33
N ASN A 426 -19.78 6.42 12.35
CA ASN A 426 -18.91 6.09 11.22
C ASN A 426 -19.70 5.70 9.97
N GLU A 427 -20.82 4.99 10.12
CA GLU A 427 -21.65 4.59 8.99
C GLU A 427 -22.38 5.79 8.39
N LYS A 428 -22.86 6.71 9.24
CA LYS A 428 -23.45 7.97 8.76
C LYS A 428 -22.44 8.85 8.03
N LEU A 429 -21.24 9.03 8.60
CA LEU A 429 -20.15 9.77 7.96
C LEU A 429 -19.74 9.14 6.62
N ARG A 430 -19.69 7.81 6.56
CA ARG A 430 -19.39 7.06 5.33
C ARG A 430 -20.45 7.29 4.26
N GLN A 431 -21.72 7.13 4.60
CA GLN A 431 -22.85 7.33 3.67
C GLN A 431 -22.90 8.77 3.13
N ASP A 432 -22.76 9.76 4.01
CA ASP A 432 -22.77 11.17 3.62
C ASP A 432 -21.58 11.49 2.72
N ALA A 433 -20.40 10.94 3.02
CA ALA A 433 -19.22 11.14 2.20
C ALA A 433 -19.28 10.41 0.85
N ALA A 434 -19.88 9.22 0.79
CA ALA A 434 -20.03 8.46 -0.45
C ALA A 434 -21.05 9.11 -1.41
N ALA A 435 -22.01 9.87 -0.89
CA ALA A 435 -23.02 10.56 -1.69
C ALA A 435 -22.47 11.76 -2.47
N GLU A 436 -21.36 12.36 -2.03
CA GLU A 436 -20.80 13.59 -2.62
C GLU A 436 -19.35 13.40 -3.09
N PRO A 437 -19.10 13.25 -4.41
CA PRO A 437 -17.75 13.17 -4.94
C PRO A 437 -16.92 14.42 -4.60
N GLY A 438 -15.70 14.21 -4.07
CA GLY A 438 -14.77 15.31 -3.74
C GLY A 438 -14.87 15.82 -2.30
N ILE A 439 -15.70 15.19 -1.45
CA ILE A 439 -15.90 15.56 -0.05
C ILE A 439 -14.72 15.20 0.88
N LEU A 440 -13.71 14.47 0.37
CA LEU A 440 -12.61 13.95 1.19
C LEU A 440 -11.93 15.02 2.07
N PRO A 441 -11.64 16.25 1.59
CA PRO A 441 -11.11 17.30 2.45
C PRO A 441 -12.07 17.73 3.58
N LEU A 442 -13.38 17.73 3.32
CA LEU A 442 -14.38 18.02 4.33
C LEU A 442 -14.49 16.88 5.34
N LEU A 443 -14.56 15.63 4.88
CA LEU A 443 -14.57 14.46 5.76
C LEU A 443 -13.37 14.47 6.72
N GLU A 444 -12.17 14.66 6.19
CA GLU A 444 -10.94 14.78 7.00
C GLU A 444 -11.00 15.98 7.96
N PHE A 445 -11.50 17.14 7.50
CA PHE A 445 -11.66 18.30 8.37
C PHE A 445 -12.63 18.02 9.52
N THR A 446 -13.79 17.42 9.24
CA THR A 446 -14.77 17.02 10.25
C THR A 446 -14.17 16.05 11.26
N LEU A 447 -13.47 15.01 10.80
CA LEU A 447 -12.82 14.02 11.66
C LEU A 447 -11.68 14.62 12.49
N TYR A 448 -10.92 15.56 11.93
CA TYR A 448 -9.84 16.27 12.64
C TYR A 448 -10.36 17.23 13.70
N LYS A 449 -11.49 17.90 13.43
CA LYS A 449 -12.08 18.91 14.34
C LYS A 449 -13.05 18.34 15.36
N ALA A 450 -13.45 17.08 15.21
CA ALA A 450 -14.27 16.38 16.19
C ALA A 450 -13.42 16.03 17.42
N VAL A 451 -13.77 16.59 18.57
CA VAL A 451 -13.11 16.26 19.86
C VAL A 451 -14.15 15.77 20.83
N PHE A 452 -13.93 14.57 21.36
CA PHE A 452 -14.74 14.02 22.44
C PHE A 452 -14.23 14.53 23.79
N SER A 453 -15.14 14.74 24.73
CA SER A 453 -14.75 14.92 26.13
C SER A 453 -14.07 13.65 26.66
N PRO A 454 -13.15 13.74 27.63
CA PRO A 454 -12.43 12.58 28.17
C PRO A 454 -13.33 11.48 28.75
N ASP A 455 -14.55 11.83 29.16
CA ASP A 455 -15.56 10.90 29.66
C ASP A 455 -16.50 10.36 28.55
N GLY A 456 -16.27 10.73 27.29
CA GLY A 456 -17.05 10.33 26.12
C GLY A 456 -18.49 10.84 26.11
N SER A 457 -18.88 11.73 27.02
CA SER A 457 -20.28 12.18 27.18
C SER A 457 -20.66 13.33 26.25
N LYS A 458 -19.67 14.06 25.71
CA LYS A 458 -19.87 15.25 24.88
C LYS A 458 -18.98 15.18 23.65
N LEU A 459 -19.49 15.70 22.55
CA LEU A 459 -18.77 15.86 21.29
C LEU A 459 -18.75 17.33 20.91
N ALA A 460 -17.56 17.89 20.68
CA ALA A 460 -17.39 19.21 20.12
C ALA A 460 -17.03 19.11 18.64
N ILE A 461 -17.80 19.77 17.78
CA ILE A 461 -17.59 19.85 16.32
C ILE A 461 -17.49 21.32 15.94
N VAL A 462 -16.68 21.63 14.95
CA VAL A 462 -16.59 22.97 14.35
C VAL A 462 -17.13 22.93 12.93
N ASP A 463 -18.03 23.86 12.59
CA ASP A 463 -18.54 24.01 11.23
C ASP A 463 -17.76 25.05 10.40
N PHE A 464 -18.12 25.18 9.13
CA PHE A 464 -17.50 26.14 8.20
C PHE A 464 -17.78 27.61 8.52
N ASN A 465 -18.76 27.91 9.37
CA ASN A 465 -19.11 29.28 9.77
C ASN A 465 -18.41 29.67 11.08
N TYR A 466 -17.30 29.01 11.41
CA TYR A 466 -16.53 29.22 12.64
C TYR A 466 -17.38 29.03 13.91
N THR A 467 -18.43 28.21 13.81
CA THR A 467 -19.33 27.94 14.92
C THR A 467 -18.94 26.63 15.58
N VAL A 468 -18.84 26.66 16.90
CA VAL A 468 -18.60 25.45 17.69
C VAL A 468 -19.94 24.88 18.14
N HIS A 469 -20.17 23.63 17.80
CA HIS A 469 -21.31 22.84 18.23
C HIS A 469 -20.86 21.87 19.30
N LEU A 470 -21.43 21.99 20.49
CA LEU A 470 -21.27 21.03 21.57
C LEU A 470 -22.53 20.16 21.63
N LEU A 471 -22.35 18.87 21.43
CA LEU A 471 -23.40 17.89 21.38
C LEU A 471 -23.29 16.97 22.60
N ASN A 472 -24.44 16.48 23.06
CA ASN A 472 -24.48 15.30 23.90
C ASN A 472 -24.06 14.15 23.00
N ALA A 473 -22.99 13.42 23.34
CA ALA A 473 -22.53 12.31 22.52
C ALA A 473 -23.69 11.33 22.34
N LYS A 474 -24.18 10.76 23.47
CA LYS A 474 -25.20 9.71 23.51
C LYS A 474 -26.51 9.98 22.75
N THR A 475 -26.97 11.23 22.73
CA THR A 475 -28.28 11.58 22.15
C THR A 475 -28.18 12.44 20.90
N MET A 476 -26.99 12.89 20.55
CA MET A 476 -26.74 13.93 19.53
C MET A 476 -27.55 15.22 19.73
N ALA A 477 -28.13 15.41 20.92
CA ALA A 477 -28.84 16.63 21.25
C ALA A 477 -27.83 17.76 21.37
N GLU A 478 -28.11 18.86 20.68
CA GLU A 478 -27.31 20.06 20.74
C GLU A 478 -27.37 20.62 22.18
N LEU A 479 -26.23 20.55 22.87
CA LEU A 479 -26.10 21.06 24.24
C LEU A 479 -25.80 22.55 24.22
N LEU A 480 -24.99 22.99 23.27
CA LEU A 480 -24.58 24.39 23.14
C LEU A 480 -24.09 24.69 21.73
N VAL A 481 -24.46 25.86 21.22
CA VAL A 481 -23.88 26.42 20.00
C VAL A 481 -23.22 27.75 20.33
N MET A 482 -21.92 27.84 20.05
CA MET A 482 -21.14 29.05 20.26
C MET A 482 -20.94 29.75 18.91
N LYS A 483 -21.87 30.67 18.61
CA LYS A 483 -21.86 31.53 17.41
C LYS A 483 -21.20 32.87 17.72
N GLY A 484 -20.41 33.37 16.77
CA GLY A 484 -19.77 34.69 16.87
C GLY A 484 -18.65 34.79 17.92
N SER A 485 -18.15 33.66 18.40
CA SER A 485 -17.02 33.60 19.34
C SER A 485 -15.66 33.81 18.65
N HIS A 486 -15.59 33.48 17.36
CA HIS A 486 -14.43 33.63 16.50
C HIS A 486 -14.88 34.16 15.14
N ALA A 487 -14.11 35.09 14.57
CA ALA A 487 -14.27 35.62 13.22
C ALA A 487 -13.33 34.96 12.21
N GLY A 488 -12.35 34.18 12.69
CA GLY A 488 -11.38 33.42 11.89
C GLY A 488 -11.55 31.90 12.01
N TYR A 489 -10.68 31.17 11.30
CA TYR A 489 -10.68 29.71 11.36
C TYR A 489 -10.27 29.22 12.75
N ILE A 490 -11.15 28.50 13.43
CA ILE A 490 -10.83 27.83 14.69
C ILE A 490 -9.76 26.76 14.41
N ARG A 491 -8.53 26.99 14.85
CA ARG A 491 -7.36 26.13 14.66
C ARG A 491 -7.30 24.95 15.61
N SER A 492 -7.81 25.09 16.83
CA SER A 492 -7.79 24.02 17.83
C SER A 492 -9.03 24.04 18.70
N ILE A 493 -9.45 22.86 19.12
CA ILE A 493 -10.48 22.68 20.12
C ILE A 493 -10.03 21.58 21.07
N ALA A 494 -10.19 21.78 22.39
CA ALA A 494 -9.73 20.82 23.38
C ALA A 494 -10.58 20.87 24.64
N PHE A 495 -10.96 19.69 25.14
CA PHE A 495 -11.54 19.58 26.47
C PHE A 495 -10.45 19.63 27.54
N SER A 496 -10.76 20.20 28.70
CA SER A 496 -9.93 19.99 29.89
C SER A 496 -9.90 18.51 30.27
N GLY A 497 -8.85 18.07 30.98
CA GLY A 497 -8.72 16.67 31.39
C GLY A 497 -9.88 16.14 32.25
N ALA A 498 -10.68 17.02 32.85
CA ALA A 498 -11.90 16.68 33.59
C ALA A 498 -13.19 16.77 32.75
N GLY A 499 -13.12 17.12 31.46
CA GLY A 499 -14.28 17.18 30.54
C GLY A 499 -15.28 18.32 30.77
N HIS A 500 -15.04 19.20 31.74
CA HIS A 500 -15.97 20.29 32.11
C HIS A 500 -15.71 21.62 31.40
N ARG A 501 -14.54 21.80 30.78
CA ARG A 501 -14.19 23.02 30.05
C ARG A 501 -13.81 22.66 28.62
N LEU A 502 -14.20 23.51 27.69
CA LEU A 502 -13.82 23.44 26.29
C LEU A 502 -13.07 24.71 25.95
N ILE A 503 -11.85 24.58 25.43
CA ILE A 503 -11.04 25.69 24.94
C ILE A 503 -11.08 25.63 23.42
N THR A 504 -11.29 26.80 22.80
CA THR A 504 -11.26 27.00 21.36
C THR A 504 -10.17 28.04 21.07
N ALA A 505 -9.35 27.78 20.06
CA ALA A 505 -8.32 28.72 19.61
C ALA A 505 -8.50 28.96 18.12
N SER A 506 -8.49 30.21 17.70
CA SER A 506 -8.73 30.67 16.33
C SER A 506 -7.60 31.58 15.85
N GLU A 507 -7.62 31.93 14.57
CA GLU A 507 -6.62 32.80 13.93
C GLU A 507 -6.78 34.30 14.23
N ASP A 508 -7.93 34.72 14.76
CA ASP A 508 -8.30 36.12 15.01
C ASP A 508 -7.88 36.67 16.38
#